data_AF-A0AAN6S1W4-F1
#
_entry.id   AF-A0AAN6S1W4-F1
#
_cell.length_a   1.000
_cell.length_b   1.000
_cell.length_c   1.000
_cell.angle_alpha   90.00
_cell.angle_beta   90.00
_cell.angle_gamma   90.00
#
_symmetry.space_group_name_H-M   'P 1'
#
loop_
_entity.id
_entity.type
_entity.pdbx_description
1 polymer ?
#
loop_
_entity_poly.entity_id
_entity_poly.type
_entity_poly.pdbx_seq_one_letter_code
_entity_poly.pdbx_strand_id
1 'polypeptide(L)'
;MAPKKNATATQLESPATTIRKMKVERQTDNALLKQFEELLKHGECGIAWNELHKATKIVPPRGTVAIVVDVPENKGAIRVFEDASDQYLGGVGTEHAGFMVIVPWDENWWFRVSGSLRIGYIAVVLTASQS
;
A
#
# COMPACT_ATOMS: atom_id res chain seq x y z
N MET A 1 -15.87 20.23 52.37
CA MET A 1 -15.11 21.03 51.38
C MET A 1 -14.28 20.09 50.52
N ALA A 2 -14.21 20.39 49.22
CA ALA A 2 -14.03 19.51 48.07
C ALA A 2 -12.73 18.67 47.97
N PRO A 3 -12.73 17.54 47.24
CA PRO A 3 -11.53 17.00 46.62
C PRO A 3 -11.24 17.72 45.29
N LYS A 4 -9.96 18.08 45.11
CA LYS A 4 -9.42 18.76 43.94
C LYS A 4 -9.51 17.86 42.71
N LYS A 5 -10.11 18.40 41.64
CA LYS A 5 -10.09 17.84 40.29
C LYS A 5 -8.66 17.90 39.76
N ASN A 6 -8.03 16.76 39.50
CA ASN A 6 -6.91 16.72 38.56
C ASN A 6 -7.42 16.15 37.25
N ALA A 7 -7.48 17.03 36.25
CA ALA A 7 -7.91 16.75 34.91
C ALA A 7 -6.98 15.71 34.28
N THR A 8 -7.54 14.56 33.94
CA THR A 8 -6.94 13.65 32.97
C THR A 8 -6.96 14.38 31.64
N ALA A 9 -5.80 14.80 31.16
CA ALA A 9 -5.63 15.22 29.79
C ALA A 9 -5.89 13.99 28.91
N THR A 10 -7.11 13.88 28.38
CA THR A 10 -7.43 12.97 27.28
C THR A 10 -6.66 13.48 26.07
N GLN A 11 -5.44 12.96 25.90
CA GLN A 11 -4.75 13.03 24.63
C GLN A 11 -5.64 12.28 23.64
N LEU A 12 -6.25 13.04 22.73
CA LEU A 12 -6.92 12.49 21.56
C LEU A 12 -5.83 11.70 20.81
N GLU A 13 -5.81 10.39 20.97
CA GLU A 13 -5.01 9.53 20.11
C GLU A 13 -5.59 9.69 18.71
N SER A 14 -4.91 10.48 17.87
CA SER A 14 -5.13 10.45 16.43
C SER A 14 -5.07 8.99 15.99
N PRO A 15 -6.06 8.46 15.25
CA PRO A 15 -5.95 7.09 14.76
C PRO A 15 -4.66 7.01 13.94
N ALA A 16 -3.71 6.19 14.39
CA ALA A 16 -2.50 5.90 13.63
C ALA A 16 -2.95 5.33 12.29
N THR A 17 -2.84 6.13 11.23
CA THR A 17 -3.34 5.79 9.89
C THR A 17 -2.56 4.58 9.41
N THR A 18 -3.13 3.40 9.58
CA THR A 18 -2.50 2.14 9.25
C THR A 18 -2.90 1.78 7.83
N ILE A 19 -1.92 1.40 6.99
CA ILE A 19 -2.23 0.97 5.62
C ILE A 19 -3.18 -0.23 5.62
N ARG A 20 -4.19 -0.19 4.75
CA ARG A 20 -5.05 -1.35 4.49
C ARG A 20 -4.27 -2.36 3.64
N LYS A 21 -4.43 -3.65 3.96
CA LYS A 21 -3.78 -4.75 3.25
C LYS A 21 -4.81 -5.80 2.88
N MET A 22 -4.75 -6.30 1.65
CA MET A 22 -5.61 -7.39 1.19
C MET A 22 -4.71 -8.51 0.70
N LYS A 23 -4.71 -9.61 1.44
CA LYS A 23 -3.96 -10.82 1.13
C LYS A 23 -4.74 -11.60 0.06
N VAL A 24 -4.07 -11.95 -1.03
CA VAL A 24 -4.64 -12.76 -2.10
C VAL A 24 -3.70 -13.90 -2.48
N GLU A 25 -4.26 -15.00 -2.94
CA GLU A 25 -3.46 -16.09 -3.50
C GLU A 25 -2.71 -15.59 -4.74
N ARG A 26 -1.55 -16.21 -4.99
CA ARG A 26 -0.78 -15.89 -6.19
C ARG A 26 -1.60 -16.28 -7.41
N GLN A 27 -1.81 -15.32 -8.30
CA GLN A 27 -2.66 -15.48 -9.47
C GLN A 27 -2.12 -14.67 -10.65
N THR A 28 -2.76 -14.78 -11.80
CA THR A 28 -2.41 -14.02 -13.00
C THR A 28 -2.84 -12.55 -12.87
N ASP A 29 -2.20 -11.68 -13.66
CA ASP A 29 -2.50 -10.25 -13.69
C ASP A 29 -4.00 -9.96 -13.94
N ASN A 30 -4.61 -10.68 -14.90
CA ASN A 30 -6.04 -10.52 -15.20
C ASN A 30 -6.95 -10.91 -14.03
N ALA A 31 -6.62 -12.00 -13.32
CA ALA A 31 -7.39 -12.43 -12.15
C ALA A 31 -7.25 -11.41 -11.01
N LEU A 32 -6.04 -10.87 -10.83
CA LEU A 32 -5.74 -9.87 -9.83
C LEU A 32 -6.46 -8.53 -10.10
N LEU A 33 -6.44 -8.06 -11.35
CA LEU A 33 -7.14 -6.85 -11.77
C LEU A 33 -8.65 -6.99 -11.62
N LYS A 34 -9.22 -8.12 -12.05
CA LYS A 34 -10.65 -8.40 -11.86
C LYS A 34 -11.05 -8.38 -10.38
N GLN A 35 -10.26 -9.03 -9.53
CA GLN A 35 -10.51 -9.02 -8.08
C GLN A 35 -10.37 -7.61 -7.50
N PHE A 36 -9.41 -6.81 -7.98
CA PHE A 36 -9.22 -5.42 -7.57
C PHE A 36 -10.41 -4.52 -7.93
N GLU A 37 -10.87 -4.61 -9.18
CA GLU A 37 -12.02 -3.87 -9.71
C GLU A 37 -13.29 -4.20 -8.91
N GLU A 38 -13.54 -5.48 -8.62
CA GLU A 38 -14.66 -5.93 -7.79
C GLU A 38 -14.58 -5.38 -6.34
N LEU A 39 -13.38 -5.35 -5.76
CA LEU A 39 -13.17 -4.94 -4.37
C LEU A 39 -13.25 -3.41 -4.15
N LEU A 40 -12.76 -2.62 -5.10
CA LEU A 40 -12.60 -1.17 -4.92
C LEU A 40 -13.47 -0.34 -5.86
N LYS A 41 -14.28 -0.96 -6.74
CA LYS A 41 -15.21 -0.30 -7.67
C LYS A 41 -14.54 0.75 -8.56
N HIS A 42 -13.28 0.51 -8.94
CA HIS A 42 -12.58 1.33 -9.92
C HIS A 42 -13.01 0.94 -11.35
N GLY A 43 -12.79 1.85 -12.30
CA GLY A 43 -12.90 1.54 -13.74
C GLY A 43 -11.77 0.65 -14.22
N GLU A 44 -11.66 0.47 -15.54
CA GLU A 44 -10.63 -0.36 -16.15
C GLU A 44 -9.21 0.00 -15.64
N CYS A 45 -8.51 -1.00 -15.09
CA CYS A 45 -7.18 -0.85 -14.52
C CYS A 45 -6.13 -1.64 -15.29
N GLY A 46 -4.89 -1.13 -15.30
CA GLY A 46 -3.71 -1.85 -15.77
C GLY A 46 -2.73 -2.10 -14.63
N ILE A 47 -1.91 -3.14 -14.73
CA ILE A 47 -0.82 -3.43 -13.80
C ILE A 47 0.54 -3.40 -14.50
N ALA A 48 1.50 -2.69 -13.91
CA ALA A 48 2.88 -2.65 -14.37
C ALA A 48 3.81 -3.22 -13.30
N TRP A 49 4.46 -4.35 -13.62
CA TRP A 49 5.37 -5.03 -12.69
C TRP A 49 6.79 -4.49 -12.78
N ASN A 50 7.41 -4.31 -11.63
CA ASN A 50 8.78 -3.86 -11.48
C ASN A 50 9.50 -4.76 -10.47
N GLU A 51 10.72 -5.18 -10.79
CA GLU A 51 11.62 -5.78 -9.82
C GLU A 51 12.36 -4.66 -9.10
N LEU A 52 12.13 -4.55 -7.79
CA LEU A 52 12.74 -3.54 -6.96
C LEU A 52 13.73 -4.19 -6.00
N HIS A 53 14.97 -3.71 -6.07
CA HIS A 53 16.02 -4.02 -5.10
C HIS A 53 16.00 -3.00 -3.96
N LYS A 54 16.88 -3.20 -2.98
CA LYS A 54 17.03 -2.30 -1.82
C LYS A 54 17.12 -0.84 -2.28
N ALA A 55 16.12 -0.05 -1.91
CA ALA A 55 15.98 1.35 -2.27
C ALA A 55 15.45 2.13 -1.07
N THR A 56 15.89 3.38 -0.91
CA THR A 56 15.64 4.20 0.28
C THR A 56 14.35 5.00 0.23
N LYS A 57 13.87 5.40 -0.97
CA LYS A 57 12.58 6.07 -1.19
C LYS A 57 12.10 5.79 -2.62
N ILE A 58 10.88 5.29 -2.74
CA ILE A 58 10.20 5.01 -4.00
C ILE A 58 8.82 5.65 -3.92
N VAL A 59 8.49 6.41 -4.95
CA VAL A 59 7.16 6.97 -5.19
C VAL A 59 6.61 6.26 -6.43
N PRO A 60 5.48 5.56 -6.34
CA PRO A 60 4.84 4.97 -7.52
C PRO A 60 4.53 6.02 -8.61
N PRO A 61 4.41 5.60 -9.88
CA PRO A 61 3.96 6.47 -10.95
C PRO A 61 2.63 7.15 -10.62
N ARG A 62 2.45 8.39 -11.10
CA ARG A 62 1.20 9.13 -10.92
C ARG A 62 0.01 8.34 -11.48
N GLY A 63 -1.11 8.35 -10.76
CA GLY A 63 -2.32 7.59 -11.12
C GLY A 63 -2.32 6.15 -10.59
N THR A 64 -1.28 5.74 -9.85
CA THR A 64 -1.30 4.49 -9.08
C THR A 64 -2.36 4.57 -7.99
N VAL A 65 -3.33 3.66 -8.02
CA VAL A 65 -4.42 3.53 -7.03
C VAL A 65 -4.19 2.38 -6.07
N ALA A 66 -3.28 1.46 -6.39
CA ALA A 66 -2.81 0.43 -5.49
C ALA A 66 -1.44 -0.11 -5.90
N ILE A 67 -0.71 -0.63 -4.91
CA ILE A 67 0.49 -1.44 -5.16
C ILE A 67 0.21 -2.90 -4.79
N VAL A 68 0.84 -3.81 -5.51
CA VAL A 68 0.80 -5.25 -5.28
C VAL A 68 2.20 -5.69 -4.93
N VAL A 69 2.38 -6.24 -3.74
CA VAL A 69 3.66 -6.82 -3.33
C VAL A 69 3.58 -8.32 -3.51
N ASP A 70 4.32 -8.86 -4.47
CA ASP A 70 4.56 -10.30 -4.55
C ASP A 70 5.68 -10.63 -3.58
N VAL A 71 5.35 -11.38 -2.51
CA VAL A 71 6.29 -11.74 -1.44
C VAL A 71 6.74 -13.19 -1.66
N PRO A 72 7.77 -13.44 -2.49
CA PRO A 72 8.36 -14.77 -2.57
C PRO A 72 9.01 -15.13 -1.24
N GLU A 73 8.90 -16.41 -0.86
CA GLU A 73 9.36 -17.03 0.39
C GLU A 73 10.64 -16.36 0.96
N ASN A 74 10.45 -15.34 1.81
CA ASN A 74 11.47 -14.63 2.59
C ASN A 74 12.44 -13.67 1.87
N LYS A 75 12.08 -13.03 0.74
CA LYS A 75 13.00 -12.11 0.03
C LYS A 75 12.76 -10.61 0.16
N GLY A 76 12.09 -10.14 1.21
CA GLY A 76 12.12 -8.71 1.51
C GLY A 76 10.91 -8.19 2.25
N ALA A 77 10.87 -6.87 2.37
CA ALA A 77 9.73 -6.14 2.88
C ALA A 77 9.65 -4.75 2.26
N ILE A 78 8.44 -4.22 2.16
CA ILE A 78 8.21 -2.79 1.99
C ILE A 78 7.84 -2.15 3.32
N ARG A 79 8.21 -0.89 3.48
CA ARG A 79 7.74 -0.01 4.55
C ARG A 79 7.19 1.26 3.92
N VAL A 80 5.96 1.60 4.25
CA VAL A 80 5.20 2.73 3.70
C VAL A 80 5.18 3.86 4.72
N PHE A 81 5.33 5.07 4.21
CA PHE A 81 5.43 6.31 4.97
C PHE A 81 4.57 7.39 4.32
N GLU A 82 4.07 8.32 5.13
CA GLU A 82 3.50 9.58 4.64
C GLU A 82 4.63 10.52 4.17
N ASP A 83 4.44 11.17 3.03
CA ASP A 83 5.47 12.04 2.41
C ASP A 83 5.71 13.34 3.17
N ALA A 84 4.66 13.93 3.75
CA ALA A 84 4.77 15.21 4.43
C ALA A 84 5.49 15.13 5.79
N SER A 85 5.34 14.02 6.51
CA SER A 85 5.82 13.88 7.90
C SER A 85 6.87 12.77 8.09
N ASP A 86 7.11 11.95 7.06
CA ASP A 86 7.85 10.68 7.16
C ASP A 86 7.28 9.73 8.24
N GLN A 87 6.01 9.89 8.62
CA GLN A 87 5.33 9.01 9.55
C GLN A 87 5.19 7.61 8.95
N TYR A 88 5.59 6.59 9.71
CA TYR A 88 5.41 5.20 9.33
C TYR A 88 3.93 4.79 9.38
N LEU A 89 3.41 4.30 8.25
CA LEU A 89 2.00 3.90 8.09
C LEU A 89 1.82 2.38 8.11
N GLY A 90 2.90 1.62 7.90
CA GLY A 90 2.88 0.16 7.90
C GLY A 90 3.81 -0.45 6.86
N GLY A 91 3.71 -1.75 6.65
CA GLY A 91 4.57 -2.46 5.71
C GLY A 91 4.02 -3.81 5.32
N VAL A 92 4.64 -4.43 4.32
CA VAL A 92 4.36 -5.80 3.90
C VAL A 92 5.68 -6.53 3.88
N GLY A 93 5.82 -7.54 4.72
CA GLY A 93 7.05 -8.33 4.82
C GLY A 93 6.80 -9.83 4.75
N THR A 94 7.71 -10.58 5.37
CA THR A 94 7.77 -12.05 5.36
C THR A 94 6.56 -12.70 6.02
N GLU A 95 5.80 -11.98 6.85
CA GLU A 95 4.53 -12.45 7.40
C GLU A 95 3.48 -12.76 6.32
N HIS A 96 3.71 -12.30 5.09
CA HIS A 96 2.88 -12.57 3.92
C HIS A 96 3.55 -13.48 2.88
N ALA A 97 4.62 -14.20 3.26
CA ALA A 97 5.32 -15.11 2.36
C ALA A 97 4.38 -16.12 1.68
N GLY A 98 4.56 -16.29 0.36
CA GLY A 98 3.75 -17.19 -0.47
C GLY A 98 2.45 -16.57 -1.00
N PHE A 99 2.18 -15.30 -0.67
CA PHE A 99 1.00 -14.57 -1.12
C PHE A 99 1.36 -13.30 -1.88
N MET A 100 0.39 -12.78 -2.61
CA MET A 100 0.40 -11.40 -3.09
C MET A 100 -0.39 -10.53 -2.12
N VAL A 101 0.07 -9.31 -1.87
CA VAL A 101 -0.61 -8.35 -1.00
C VAL A 101 -0.93 -7.09 -1.77
N ILE A 102 -2.21 -6.79 -1.88
CA ILE A 102 -2.71 -5.54 -2.46
C ILE A 102 -2.79 -4.51 -1.34
N VAL A 103 -2.18 -3.35 -1.58
CA VAL A 103 -2.21 -2.18 -0.71
C VAL A 103 -2.81 -1.03 -1.51
N PRO A 104 -4.05 -0.59 -1.21
CA PRO A 104 -4.60 0.65 -1.78
C PRO A 104 -3.62 1.81 -1.53
N TRP A 105 -3.42 2.65 -2.54
CA TRP A 105 -2.36 3.63 -2.54
C TRP A 105 -2.92 5.06 -2.44
N ASP A 106 -2.29 5.88 -1.60
CA ASP A 106 -2.48 7.32 -1.54
C ASP A 106 -1.27 8.01 -2.18
N GLU A 107 -1.52 9.03 -3.00
CA GLU A 107 -0.45 9.75 -3.70
C GLU A 107 0.50 10.51 -2.78
N ASN A 108 0.11 10.76 -1.53
CA ASN A 108 0.93 11.38 -0.50
C ASN A 108 1.76 10.35 0.29
N TRP A 109 1.82 9.10 -0.16
CA TRP A 109 2.66 8.08 0.45
C TRP A 109 3.90 7.82 -0.40
N TRP A 110 4.94 7.34 0.26
CA TRP A 110 6.11 6.74 -0.37
C TRP A 110 6.48 5.45 0.35
N PHE A 111 7.27 4.60 -0.28
CA PHE A 111 7.75 3.38 0.38
C PHE A 111 9.23 3.13 0.12
N ARG A 112 9.84 2.32 0.97
CA ARG A 112 11.19 1.78 0.75
C ARG A 112 11.17 0.27 0.74
N VAL A 113 12.13 -0.30 0.01
CA VAL A 113 12.29 -1.75 -0.13
C VAL A 113 13.51 -2.20 0.65
N SER A 114 13.33 -3.26 1.43
CA SER A 114 14.42 -4.06 1.99
C SER A 114 14.43 -5.41 1.29
N GLY A 115 15.57 -5.82 0.73
CA GLY A 115 15.67 -7.06 -0.05
C GLY A 115 15.37 -6.87 -1.54
N SER A 116 14.75 -7.87 -2.16
CA SER A 116 14.41 -7.89 -3.58
C SER A 116 12.99 -8.40 -3.75
N LEU A 117 12.09 -7.50 -4.16
CA LEU A 117 10.66 -7.78 -4.29
C LEU A 117 10.18 -7.42 -5.69
N ARG A 118 9.19 -8.18 -6.18
CA ARG A 118 8.45 -7.83 -7.37
C ARG A 118 7.21 -7.05 -6.94
N ILE A 119 7.08 -5.82 -7.45
CA ILE A 119 5.98 -4.91 -7.09
C ILE A 119 5.21 -4.54 -8.35
N GLY A 120 3.90 -4.71 -8.31
CA GLY A 120 2.98 -4.30 -9.36
C GLY A 120 2.34 -2.97 -9.00
N TYR A 121 2.34 -2.01 -9.92
CA TYR A 121 1.61 -0.76 -9.77
C TYR A 121 0.30 -0.88 -10.55
N ILE A 122 -0.82 -0.81 -9.83
CA ILE A 122 -2.15 -0.77 -10.44
C ILE A 122 -2.54 0.69 -10.64
N ALA A 123 -2.81 1.06 -11.89
CA ALA A 123 -3.23 2.40 -12.26
C ALA A 123 -4.53 2.35 -13.07
N VAL A 124 -5.36 3.38 -12.93
CA VAL A 124 -6.58 3.54 -13.75
C VAL A 124 -6.16 3.87 -15.18
N VAL A 125 -6.71 3.11 -16.14
CA VAL A 125 -6.56 3.45 -17.55
C VAL A 125 -7.49 4.63 -17.82
N LEU A 126 -6.92 5.82 -17.99
CA LEU A 126 -7.68 6.95 -18.50
C LEU A 126 -8.03 6.63 -19.96
N THR A 127 -9.21 6.08 -20.20
CA THR A 127 -9.78 6.06 -21.53
C THR A 127 -10.03 7.51 -21.91
N ALA A 128 -9.16 8.06 -22.76
CA ALA A 128 -9.40 9.33 -23.40
C ALA A 128 -10.73 9.20 -24.14
N SER A 129 -11.77 9.81 -23.57
CA SER A 129 -13.04 9.97 -24.26
C SER A 129 -12.72 10.79 -25.50
N GLN A 130 -12.70 10.14 -26.66
CA GLN A 130 -12.58 10.86 -27.93
C GLN A 130 -13.82 11.72 -28.08
N SER A 131 -13.59 13.02 -28.09
CA SER A 131 -14.56 14.07 -28.44
C SER A 131 -15.08 13.91 -29.86
#